data_AF-A0AA35SLR3-F1
#
_entry.id   AF-A0AA35SLR3-F1
#
_cell.length_a   1.000
_cell.length_b   1.000
_cell.length_c   1.000
_cell.angle_alpha   90.00
_cell.angle_beta   90.00
_cell.angle_gamma   90.00
#
_symmetry.space_group_name_H-M   'P 1'
#
loop_
_entity.id
_entity.type
_entity.pdbx_description
1 polymer ?
#
loop_
_entity_poly.entity_id
_entity_poly.type
_entity_poly.pdbx_seq_one_letter_code
_entity_poly.pdbx_strand_id
1 'polypeptide(L)'
;MAKKFCCPKGHECPSLEHVFRTLKLSDSDVLNVYMVGSHMWGTCGSHSDWDLVIVLKTLQTAKPLNTHKANIEAFILSQEQFVQSIADHLMQVLIVLWLPKGCVWVERFDPRSSFKLDRVALAKALEHSRYRDLRVAEKHFSKGDRQKAKKVLLHCLRYLELGAQ
;
A
#
# COMPACT_ATOMS: atom_id res chain seq x y z
N MET A 1 -12.99 -6.99 -21.15
CA MET A 1 -13.05 -6.28 -19.86
C MET A 1 -12.39 -7.15 -18.80
N ALA A 2 -11.29 -6.70 -18.20
CA ALA A 2 -10.69 -7.42 -17.08
C ALA A 2 -11.66 -7.39 -15.89
N LYS A 3 -11.93 -8.55 -15.27
CA LYS A 3 -12.78 -8.62 -14.07
C LYS A 3 -12.17 -7.72 -13.00
N LYS A 4 -12.90 -6.69 -12.58
CA LYS A 4 -12.58 -5.86 -11.40
C LYS A 4 -12.45 -6.82 -10.23
N PHE A 5 -11.33 -6.79 -9.51
CA PHE A 5 -11.23 -7.58 -8.29
C PHE A 5 -12.14 -6.99 -7.25
N CYS A 6 -13.06 -7.85 -6.83
CA CYS A 6 -13.80 -7.64 -5.63
C CYS A 6 -12.89 -8.04 -4.47
N CYS A 7 -12.94 -7.27 -3.39
CA CYS A 7 -12.39 -7.70 -2.11
C CYS A 7 -12.75 -9.17 -1.85
N PRO A 8 -11.85 -10.02 -1.29
CA PRO A 8 -12.15 -11.43 -1.02
C PRO A 8 -13.41 -11.64 -0.15
N LYS A 9 -13.82 -10.64 0.62
CA LYS A 9 -15.06 -10.63 1.41
C LYS A 9 -16.30 -10.11 0.67
N GLY A 10 -16.19 -9.79 -0.62
CA GLY A 10 -17.28 -9.30 -1.44
C GLY A 10 -17.65 -7.83 -1.24
N HIS A 11 -16.85 -7.05 -0.51
CA HIS A 11 -17.11 -5.61 -0.36
C HIS A 11 -17.00 -4.90 -1.71
N GLU A 12 -17.91 -3.95 -1.94
CA GLU A 12 -17.93 -3.14 -3.15
C GLU A 12 -16.75 -2.17 -3.20
N CYS A 13 -15.88 -2.32 -4.20
CA CYS A 13 -14.73 -1.46 -4.40
C CYS A 13 -15.17 -0.09 -4.96
N PRO A 14 -14.66 1.04 -4.41
CA PRO A 14 -14.96 2.35 -4.96
C PRO A 14 -14.58 2.43 -6.44
N SER A 15 -15.25 3.30 -7.18
CA SER A 15 -14.86 3.58 -8.57
C SER A 15 -13.61 4.46 -8.58
N LEU A 16 -12.80 4.34 -9.64
CA LEU A 16 -11.64 5.22 -9.84
C LEU A 16 -12.08 6.69 -9.91
N GLU A 17 -13.21 6.97 -10.55
CA GLU A 17 -13.81 8.31 -10.59
C GLU A 17 -14.09 8.85 -9.19
N HIS A 18 -14.69 8.03 -8.31
CA HIS A 18 -14.92 8.42 -6.92
C HIS A 18 -13.61 8.69 -6.18
N VAL A 19 -12.60 7.82 -6.33
CA VAL A 19 -11.27 8.01 -5.72
C VAL A 19 -10.64 9.32 -6.18
N PHE A 20 -10.56 9.55 -7.49
CA PHE A 20 -9.92 10.73 -8.07
C PHE A 20 -10.66 12.02 -7.67
N ARG A 21 -11.99 12.01 -7.67
CA ARG A 21 -12.79 13.14 -7.20
C ARG A 21 -12.55 13.42 -5.72
N THR A 22 -12.57 12.40 -4.86
CA THR A 22 -12.36 12.54 -3.41
C THR A 22 -10.97 13.06 -3.08
N LEU A 23 -9.95 12.58 -3.80
CA LEU A 23 -8.56 12.98 -3.60
C LEU A 23 -8.15 14.24 -4.38
N LYS A 24 -9.05 14.78 -5.23
CA LYS A 24 -8.80 15.90 -6.15
C LYS A 24 -7.64 15.65 -7.12
N LEU A 25 -7.61 14.45 -7.69
CA LEU A 25 -6.61 14.03 -8.67
C LEU A 25 -7.20 14.11 -10.09
N SER A 26 -6.36 14.48 -11.06
CA SER A 26 -6.70 14.35 -12.48
C SER A 26 -6.33 12.95 -12.98
N ASP A 27 -7.23 12.27 -13.69
CA ASP A 27 -6.93 10.96 -14.30
C ASP A 27 -5.74 11.05 -15.26
N SER A 28 -5.56 12.17 -15.97
CA SER A 28 -4.42 12.39 -16.87
C SER A 28 -3.06 12.31 -16.18
N ASP A 29 -3.03 12.57 -14.87
CA ASP A 29 -1.80 12.68 -14.09
C ASP A 29 -1.51 11.39 -13.32
N VAL A 30 -2.48 10.50 -13.19
CA VAL A 30 -2.33 9.21 -12.53
C VAL A 30 -1.62 8.23 -13.46
N LEU A 31 -0.54 7.63 -12.99
CA LEU A 31 0.16 6.55 -13.69
C LEU A 31 -0.35 5.20 -13.21
N ASN A 32 -0.31 4.97 -11.90
CA ASN A 32 -0.63 3.68 -11.31
C ASN A 32 -1.54 3.85 -10.08
N VAL A 33 -2.42 2.88 -9.85
CA VAL A 33 -3.28 2.78 -8.66
C VAL A 33 -3.30 1.33 -8.21
N TYR A 34 -2.84 1.09 -6.99
CA TYR A 34 -2.78 -0.22 -6.37
C TYR A 34 -3.63 -0.25 -5.11
N MET A 35 -4.46 -1.27 -4.97
CA MET A 35 -5.16 -1.58 -3.72
C MET A 35 -4.26 -2.45 -2.84
N VAL A 36 -4.03 -2.01 -1.61
CA VAL A 36 -3.23 -2.73 -0.62
C VAL A 36 -4.06 -2.95 0.65
N GLY A 37 -3.38 -3.30 1.74
CA GLY A 37 -3.98 -3.32 3.07
C GLY A 37 -5.10 -4.34 3.24
N SER A 38 -6.06 -4.03 4.12
CA SER A 38 -6.97 -5.05 4.67
C SER A 38 -7.91 -5.68 3.64
N HIS A 39 -8.30 -4.91 2.60
CA HIS A 39 -9.13 -5.38 1.50
C HIS A 39 -8.39 -6.34 0.56
N MET A 40 -7.10 -6.10 0.33
CA MET A 40 -6.24 -7.03 -0.42
C MET A 40 -6.06 -8.35 0.33
N TRP A 41 -5.84 -8.30 1.65
CA TRP A 41 -5.60 -9.48 2.47
C TRP A 41 -6.87 -10.25 2.88
N GLY A 42 -8.06 -9.78 2.50
CA GLY A 42 -9.31 -10.41 2.94
C GLY A 42 -9.54 -10.34 4.46
N THR A 43 -8.94 -9.36 5.15
CA THR A 43 -9.10 -9.14 6.60
C THR A 43 -9.88 -7.87 6.93
N CYS A 44 -10.47 -7.20 5.94
CA CYS A 44 -11.31 -6.03 6.15
C CYS A 44 -12.60 -6.37 6.94
N GLY A 45 -13.17 -5.35 7.56
CA GLY A 45 -14.53 -5.33 8.09
C GLY A 45 -15.34 -4.21 7.43
N SER A 46 -16.61 -4.05 7.83
CA SER A 46 -17.55 -3.07 7.23
C SER A 46 -17.07 -1.62 7.28
N HIS A 47 -16.15 -1.29 8.19
CA HIS A 47 -15.59 0.05 8.39
C HIS A 47 -14.11 0.16 8.03
N SER A 48 -13.55 -0.83 7.33
CA SER A 48 -12.15 -0.73 6.91
C SER A 48 -12.00 0.27 5.79
N ASP A 49 -10.91 1.04 5.85
CA ASP A 49 -10.53 1.94 4.78
C ASP A 49 -10.06 1.18 3.53
N TRP A 50 -10.13 1.86 2.39
CA TRP A 50 -9.48 1.46 1.16
C TRP A 50 -8.07 2.02 1.15
N ASP A 51 -7.12 1.16 1.50
CA ASP A 51 -5.69 1.46 1.47
C ASP A 51 -5.20 1.45 0.01
N LEU A 52 -4.70 2.59 -0.49
CA LEU A 52 -4.24 2.76 -1.88
C LEU A 52 -2.79 3.24 -1.93
N VAL A 53 -2.02 2.73 -2.89
CA VAL A 53 -0.78 3.36 -3.36
C VAL A 53 -1.05 3.97 -4.72
N ILE A 54 -0.86 5.28 -4.86
CA ILE A 54 -1.14 6.03 -6.08
C ILE A 54 0.15 6.69 -6.57
N VAL A 55 0.47 6.49 -7.85
CA VAL A 55 1.64 7.08 -8.49
C VAL A 55 1.18 8.10 -9.50
N LEU A 56 1.66 9.33 -9.37
CA LEU A 56 1.40 10.44 -10.29
C LEU A 56 2.60 10.69 -11.20
N LYS A 57 2.37 11.28 -12.38
CA LYS A 57 3.44 11.75 -13.26
C LYS A 57 4.37 12.71 -12.53
N THR A 58 3.80 13.69 -11.86
CA THR A 58 4.52 14.67 -11.05
C THR A 58 3.78 14.88 -9.74
N LEU A 59 4.53 15.24 -8.70
CA LEU A 59 3.98 15.65 -7.42
C LEU A 59 4.69 16.95 -7.01
N GLN A 60 3.91 17.97 -6.64
CA GLN A 60 4.46 19.28 -6.29
C GLN A 60 5.27 19.26 -4.99
N THR A 61 5.17 18.19 -4.19
CA THR A 61 5.85 18.06 -2.91
C THR A 61 7.08 17.16 -3.02
N ALA A 62 8.18 17.58 -2.38
CA ALA A 62 9.41 16.80 -2.34
C ALA A 62 9.26 15.44 -1.61
N LYS A 63 8.24 15.31 -0.76
CA LYS A 63 7.93 14.08 -0.03
C LYS A 63 6.61 13.46 -0.51
N PRO A 64 6.46 12.13 -0.38
CA PRO A 64 5.17 11.46 -0.55
C PRO A 64 4.09 12.04 0.36
N LEU A 65 2.84 11.97 -0.08
CA LEU A 65 1.68 12.41 0.68
C LEU A 65 0.92 11.21 1.25
N ASN A 66 0.56 11.29 2.52
CA ASN A 66 -0.45 10.40 3.12
C ASN A 66 -1.73 11.20 3.29
N THR A 67 -2.84 10.70 2.76
CA THR A 67 -4.15 11.37 2.88
C THR A 67 -5.22 10.36 3.26
N HIS A 68 -6.12 10.78 4.16
CA HIS A 68 -7.27 10.00 4.58
C HIS A 68 -8.53 10.82 4.38
N LYS A 69 -9.40 10.39 3.45
CA LYS A 69 -10.65 11.09 3.11
C LYS A 69 -11.71 10.08 2.69
N ALA A 70 -12.91 10.18 3.28
CA ALA A 70 -14.08 9.37 2.92
C ALA A 70 -13.78 7.86 2.80
N ASN A 71 -13.13 7.30 3.82
CA ASN A 71 -12.69 5.89 3.90
C ASN A 71 -11.67 5.47 2.84
N ILE A 72 -10.95 6.42 2.24
CA ILE A 72 -9.79 6.17 1.36
C ILE A 72 -8.55 6.64 2.11
N GLU A 73 -7.64 5.71 2.38
CA GLU A 73 -6.30 6.00 2.89
C GLU A 73 -5.31 5.83 1.72
N ALA A 74 -4.77 6.94 1.20
CA ALA A 74 -3.91 6.91 0.03
C ALA A 74 -2.50 7.37 0.36
N PHE A 75 -1.53 6.57 -0.04
CA PHE A 75 -0.12 6.92 -0.12
C PHE A 75 0.23 7.33 -1.55
N ILE A 76 0.48 8.62 -1.75
CA ILE A 76 0.62 9.25 -3.06
C ILE A 76 2.08 9.64 -3.29
N LEU A 77 2.64 9.21 -4.42
CA LEU A 77 4.03 9.47 -4.82
C LEU A 77 4.09 10.04 -6.24
N SER A 78 5.14 10.81 -6.56
CA SER A 78 5.55 10.99 -7.96
C SER A 78 6.14 9.70 -8.52
N GLN A 79 6.30 9.63 -9.84
CA GLN A 79 6.99 8.51 -10.49
C GLN A 79 8.42 8.34 -9.97
N GLU A 80 9.17 9.43 -9.81
CA GLU A 80 10.55 9.35 -9.30
C GLU A 80 10.59 8.84 -7.86
N GLN A 81 9.70 9.36 -6.99
CA GLN A 81 9.60 8.93 -5.59
C GLN A 81 9.22 7.45 -5.49
N PHE A 82 8.34 6.98 -6.37
CA PHE A 82 7.92 5.59 -6.43
C PHE A 82 9.08 4.66 -6.85
N VAL A 83 9.79 5.01 -7.92
CA VAL A 83 10.97 4.26 -8.38
C VAL A 83 12.04 4.22 -7.30
N GLN A 84 12.32 5.35 -6.65
CA GLN A 84 13.27 5.40 -5.55
C GLN A 84 12.82 4.53 -4.37
N SER A 85 11.53 4.56 -4.02
CA SER A 85 10.98 3.72 -2.94
C SER A 85 11.09 2.22 -3.24
N ILE A 86 10.95 1.81 -4.51
CA ILE A 86 11.21 0.44 -4.95
C ILE A 86 12.70 0.09 -4.80
N ALA A 87 13.59 0.98 -5.25
CA ALA A 87 15.04 0.77 -5.13
C ALA A 87 15.49 0.66 -3.67
N ASP A 88 14.89 1.46 -2.79
CA ASP A 88 15.14 1.45 -1.34
C ASP A 88 14.44 0.30 -0.61
N HIS A 89 13.73 -0.57 -1.33
CA HIS A 89 12.97 -1.70 -0.79
C HIS A 89 11.95 -1.29 0.28
N LEU A 90 11.36 -0.08 0.17
CA LEU A 90 10.36 0.40 1.12
C LEU A 90 9.12 -0.51 1.09
N MET A 91 8.93 -1.33 2.13
CA MET A 91 7.92 -2.41 2.14
C MET A 91 6.49 -1.98 1.76
N GLN A 92 6.07 -0.79 2.19
CA GLN A 92 4.75 -0.24 1.87
C GLN A 92 4.53 -0.03 0.37
N VAL A 93 5.61 0.23 -0.38
CA VAL A 93 5.60 0.38 -1.85
C VAL A 93 5.98 -0.94 -2.51
N LEU A 94 6.99 -1.64 -1.99
CA LEU A 94 7.56 -2.83 -2.61
C LEU A 94 6.50 -3.94 -2.78
N ILE A 95 5.55 -4.06 -1.85
CA ILE A 95 4.43 -5.02 -1.94
C ILE A 95 3.68 -4.97 -3.27
N VAL A 96 3.66 -3.83 -3.97
CA VAL A 96 2.92 -3.68 -5.23
C VAL A 96 3.40 -4.63 -6.33
N LEU A 97 4.66 -5.06 -6.28
CA LEU A 97 5.28 -5.93 -7.28
C LEU A 97 4.62 -7.32 -7.33
N TRP A 98 4.10 -7.79 -6.19
CA TRP A 98 3.52 -9.13 -6.01
C TRP A 98 2.00 -9.11 -5.84
N LEU A 99 1.35 -8.00 -6.16
CA LEU A 99 -0.10 -7.92 -6.02
C LEU A 99 -0.82 -8.91 -6.92
N PRO A 100 -1.90 -9.54 -6.44
CA PRO A 100 -2.86 -10.18 -7.33
C PRO A 100 -3.29 -9.18 -8.41
N LYS A 101 -3.40 -9.62 -9.67
CA LYS A 101 -3.81 -8.77 -10.81
C LYS A 101 -5.03 -7.91 -10.53
N GLY A 102 -5.90 -8.45 -9.69
CA GLY A 102 -7.09 -7.78 -9.24
C GLY A 102 -6.89 -6.49 -8.42
N CYS A 103 -5.85 -6.46 -7.61
CA CYS A 103 -5.49 -5.32 -6.79
C CYS A 103 -4.77 -4.23 -7.58
N VAL A 104 -4.46 -4.48 -8.85
CA VAL A 104 -3.85 -3.52 -9.77
C VAL A 104 -4.98 -2.82 -10.54
N TRP A 105 -5.40 -1.65 -10.07
CA TRP A 105 -6.55 -0.93 -10.65
C TRP A 105 -6.15 -0.14 -11.90
N VAL A 106 -4.95 0.45 -11.87
CA VAL A 106 -4.33 1.14 -13.01
C VAL A 106 -2.83 0.84 -12.98
N GLU A 107 -2.26 0.48 -14.12
CA GLU A 107 -0.80 0.32 -14.29
C GLU A 107 -0.40 0.82 -15.69
N ARG A 108 -0.07 2.11 -15.80
CA ARG A 108 0.40 2.74 -17.06
C ARG A 108 1.93 2.69 -17.19
N PHE A 109 2.62 2.37 -16.09
CA PHE A 109 4.06 2.19 -16.00
C PHE A 109 4.35 0.91 -15.20
N ASP A 110 5.17 0.01 -15.77
CA ASP A 110 5.52 -1.25 -15.10
C ASP A 110 6.53 -1.01 -13.96
N PRO A 111 6.15 -1.22 -12.69
CA PRO A 111 7.06 -1.03 -11.57
C PRO A 111 8.25 -2.01 -11.59
N ARG A 112 8.11 -3.15 -12.28
CA ARG A 112 9.12 -4.22 -12.28
C ARG A 112 10.34 -3.87 -13.11
N SER A 113 10.21 -2.98 -14.11
CA SER A 113 11.35 -2.54 -14.90
C SER A 113 12.41 -1.78 -14.08
N SER A 114 12.03 -1.23 -12.93
CA SER A 114 12.92 -0.47 -12.04
C SER A 114 13.38 -1.27 -10.83
N PHE A 115 12.89 -2.49 -10.63
CA PHE A 115 13.22 -3.29 -9.46
C PHE A 115 14.46 -4.14 -9.71
N LYS A 116 15.44 -4.01 -8.81
CA LYS A 116 16.57 -4.93 -8.70
C LYS A 116 16.66 -5.40 -7.26
N LEU A 117 16.53 -6.71 -7.07
CA LEU A 117 16.63 -7.30 -5.74
C LEU A 117 18.02 -7.07 -5.16
N ASP A 118 18.06 -6.35 -4.05
CA ASP A 118 19.22 -6.25 -3.16
C ASP A 118 18.83 -6.90 -1.82
N ARG A 119 19.38 -8.09 -1.57
CA ARG A 119 19.06 -8.87 -0.36
C ARG A 119 19.47 -8.15 0.92
N VAL A 120 20.53 -7.34 0.89
CA VAL A 120 21.00 -6.59 2.06
C VAL A 120 20.07 -5.41 2.31
N ALA A 121 19.68 -4.68 1.27
CA ALA A 121 18.70 -3.60 1.39
C ALA A 121 17.34 -4.12 1.85
N LEU A 122 16.85 -5.22 1.29
CA LEU A 122 15.61 -5.87 1.69
C LEU A 122 15.65 -6.28 3.17
N ALA A 123 16.71 -6.97 3.61
CA ALA A 123 16.85 -7.38 5.01
C ALA A 123 16.81 -6.18 5.97
N LYS A 124 17.49 -5.08 5.62
CA LYS A 124 17.45 -3.82 6.39
C LYS A 124 16.05 -3.20 6.42
N ALA A 125 15.34 -3.17 5.29
CA ALA A 125 14.00 -2.63 5.19
C ALA A 125 12.97 -3.44 6.00
N LEU A 126 13.10 -4.77 5.98
CA LEU A 126 12.31 -5.68 6.80
C LEU A 126 12.56 -5.47 8.29
N GLU A 127 13.84 -5.38 8.70
CA GLU A 127 14.21 -5.14 10.09
C GLU A 127 13.70 -3.79 10.60
N HIS A 128 13.81 -2.75 9.78
CA HIS A 128 13.27 -1.42 10.10
C HIS A 128 11.74 -1.46 10.28
N SER A 129 11.03 -2.11 9.35
CA SER A 129 9.57 -2.25 9.40
C SER A 129 9.13 -3.05 10.63
N ARG A 130 9.81 -4.16 10.91
CA ARG A 130 9.60 -5.01 12.10
C ARG A 130 9.74 -4.20 13.39
N TYR A 131 10.85 -3.48 13.55
CA TYR A 131 11.11 -2.69 14.76
C TYR A 131 10.04 -1.63 15.00
N ARG A 132 9.65 -0.90 13.94
CA ARG A 132 8.59 0.10 14.00
C ARG A 132 7.26 -0.53 14.41
N ASP A 133 6.87 -1.62 13.75
CA ASP A 133 5.56 -2.25 13.97
C ASP A 133 5.48 -2.89 15.36
N LEU A 134 6.56 -3.51 15.86
CA LEU A 134 6.63 -4.02 17.23
C LEU A 134 6.42 -2.90 18.27
N ARG A 135 7.10 -1.77 18.11
CA ARG A 135 6.90 -0.59 18.99
C ARG A 135 5.46 -0.07 18.97
N VAL A 136 4.84 -0.04 17.79
CA VAL A 136 3.43 0.39 17.65
C VAL A 136 2.49 -0.64 18.31
N ALA A 137 2.74 -1.93 18.13
CA ALA A 137 1.97 -2.99 18.76
C ALA A 137 2.07 -2.96 20.29
N GLU A 138 3.27 -2.79 20.84
CA GLU A 138 3.51 -2.60 22.28
C GLU A 138 2.70 -1.41 22.82
N LYS A 139 2.73 -0.27 22.12
CA LYS A 139 1.94 0.92 22.51
C LYS A 139 0.44 0.62 22.55
N HIS A 140 -0.08 -0.19 21.64
CA HIS A 140 -1.48 -0.61 21.67
C HIS A 140 -1.77 -1.59 22.80
N PHE A 141 -0.88 -2.55 23.07
CA PHE A 141 -1.01 -3.46 24.21
C PHE A 141 -1.04 -2.72 25.55
N SER A 142 -0.14 -1.75 25.75
CA SER A 142 -0.09 -0.95 26.98
C SER A 142 -1.35 -0.10 27.20
N LYS A 143 -2.10 0.20 26.12
CA LYS A 143 -3.39 0.90 26.18
C LYS A 143 -4.59 -0.03 26.29
N GLY A 144 -4.37 -1.35 26.36
CA GLY A 144 -5.43 -2.36 26.37
C GLY A 144 -6.08 -2.65 25.00
N ASP A 145 -5.63 -2.01 23.92
CA ASP A 145 -6.17 -2.19 22.56
C ASP A 145 -5.53 -3.42 21.88
N ARG A 146 -5.87 -4.61 22.41
CA ARG A 146 -5.32 -5.89 21.95
C ARG A 146 -5.62 -6.18 20.48
N GLN A 147 -6.76 -5.73 19.98
CA GLN A 147 -7.16 -5.97 18.59
C GLN A 147 -6.26 -5.19 17.62
N LYS A 148 -6.02 -3.90 17.85
CA LYS A 148 -5.08 -3.13 17.01
C LYS A 148 -3.66 -3.64 17.16
N ALA A 149 -3.24 -4.01 18.37
CA ALA A 149 -1.91 -4.60 18.57
C ALA A 149 -1.70 -5.85 17.71
N LYS A 150 -2.65 -6.80 17.74
CA LYS A 150 -2.62 -8.00 16.89
C LYS A 150 -2.63 -7.67 15.40
N LYS A 151 -3.43 -6.68 14.98
CA LYS A 151 -3.47 -6.22 13.58
C LYS A 151 -2.09 -5.74 13.12
N VAL A 152 -1.40 -4.95 13.94
CA VAL A 152 -0.06 -4.44 13.63
C VAL A 152 0.97 -5.57 13.58
N LEU A 153 0.93 -6.52 14.52
CA LEU A 153 1.81 -7.70 14.47
C LEU A 153 1.60 -8.53 13.20
N LEU A 154 0.36 -8.66 12.74
CA LEU A 154 0.05 -9.35 11.49
C LEU A 154 0.68 -8.64 10.27
N HIS A 155 0.78 -7.30 10.27
CA HIS A 155 1.49 -6.58 9.21
C HIS A 155 2.98 -6.98 9.17
N CYS A 156 3.62 -7.08 10.33
CA CYS A 156 5.01 -7.52 10.42
C CYS A 156 5.20 -8.93 9.83
N LEU A 157 4.33 -9.88 10.19
CA LEU A 157 4.40 -11.25 9.65
C LEU A 157 4.23 -11.28 8.13
N ARG A 158 3.29 -10.50 7.59
CA ARG A 158 3.08 -10.39 6.13
C ARG A 158 4.30 -9.83 5.40
N TYR A 159 4.99 -8.84 5.97
CA TYR A 159 6.23 -8.33 5.36
C TYR A 159 7.34 -9.37 5.40
N LEU A 160 7.49 -10.13 6.48
CA LEU A 160 8.46 -11.22 6.55
C LEU A 160 8.15 -12.32 5.52
N GLU A 161 6.88 -12.69 5.35
CA GLU A 161 6.44 -13.66 4.34
C GLU A 161 6.78 -13.17 2.92
N LEU A 162 6.48 -11.92 2.59
CA LEU A 162 6.84 -11.33 1.29
C LEU A 162 8.35 -11.28 1.07
N GLY A 163 9.12 -10.98 2.13
CA GLY A 163 10.58 -10.95 2.07
C GLY A 163 11.25 -12.32 1.94
N ALA A 164 10.52 -13.40 2.20
CA ALA A 164 11.01 -14.77 2.11
C ALA A 164 10.78 -15.43 0.74
N GLN A 165 10.02 -14.77 -0.16
CA GLN A 165 9.80 -15.21 -1.55
C GLN A 165 11.08 -15.11 -2.39
#